data_AF-A0A8T4JCE2-F1
#
_entry.id   AF-A0A8T4JCE2-F1
#
_cell.length_a   1.000
_cell.length_b   1.000
_cell.length_c   1.000
_cell.angle_alpha   90.00
_cell.angle_beta   90.00
_cell.angle_gamma   90.00
#
_symmetry.space_group_name_H-M   'P 1'
#
loop_
_entity.id
_entity.type
_entity.pdbx_description
1 polymer ?
#
loop_
_entity_poly.entity_id
_entity_poly.type
_entity_poly.pdbx_seq_one_letter_code
_entity_poly.pdbx_strand_id
1 'polypeptide(L)'
;TRYRADKFFEGFVESLSEELETGVKSNKADETLEAILDDDKKSEVLFDSYRSVCFTKSKTLGPKIIGILTGYLIADGRSAQGDEEKVFRAAETLSDIELIELSKEFKKWAKKADTSKDKKKDAQWVGNSIVIPWHEEVRDSAWPHSREAEIDVSPLNFEEVFGEYWAAHAERLGLLSGRITQRQEEYKEDSERHIDEDGVLTIYASTLTFEPACKKLCELIERCLETLDDEKTIKKT
;
A
#
# COMPACT_ATOMS: atom_id res chain seq x y z
N THR A 1 -23.40 -7.13 -6.70
CA THR A 1 -23.39 -7.89 -5.43
C THR A 1 -23.60 -9.37 -5.65
N ARG A 2 -24.77 -9.85 -6.12
CA ARG A 2 -25.04 -11.30 -6.34
C ARG A 2 -24.00 -12.03 -7.22
N TYR A 3 -23.73 -11.53 -8.43
CA TYR A 3 -22.75 -12.12 -9.36
C TYR A 3 -21.29 -12.23 -8.83
N ARG A 4 -20.87 -11.33 -7.93
CA ARG A 4 -19.50 -11.34 -7.38
C ARG A 4 -19.38 -12.30 -6.19
N ALA A 5 -20.43 -12.36 -5.36
CA ALA A 5 -20.57 -13.39 -4.33
C ALA A 5 -20.66 -14.80 -4.96
N ASP A 6 -21.40 -14.93 -6.05
CA ASP A 6 -21.50 -16.18 -6.82
C ASP A 6 -20.13 -16.59 -7.38
N LYS A 7 -19.30 -15.66 -7.86
CA LYS A 7 -17.95 -15.97 -8.38
C LYS A 7 -16.93 -16.34 -7.29
N PHE A 8 -16.98 -15.72 -6.11
CA PHE A 8 -16.14 -16.11 -4.97
C PHE A 8 -16.56 -17.47 -4.41
N PHE A 9 -17.88 -17.69 -4.29
CA PHE A 9 -18.43 -18.98 -3.94
C PHE A 9 -18.11 -20.04 -5.00
N GLU A 10 -18.18 -19.73 -6.29
CA GLU A 10 -17.72 -20.61 -7.37
C GLU A 10 -16.23 -20.93 -7.26
N GLY A 11 -15.38 -19.99 -6.82
CA GLY A 11 -13.95 -20.27 -6.56
C GLY A 11 -13.71 -21.19 -5.35
N PHE A 12 -14.49 -21.03 -4.29
CA PHE A 12 -14.51 -21.96 -3.15
C PHE A 12 -15.05 -23.34 -3.56
N VAL A 13 -16.10 -23.37 -4.38
CA VAL A 13 -16.66 -24.59 -4.97
C VAL A 13 -15.71 -25.22 -6.00
N GLU A 14 -14.92 -24.45 -6.74
CA GLU A 14 -13.84 -24.94 -7.63
C GLU A 14 -12.72 -25.59 -6.82
N SER A 15 -12.37 -25.04 -5.65
CA SER A 15 -11.43 -25.71 -4.73
C SER A 15 -11.99 -27.00 -4.12
N LEU A 16 -13.32 -27.14 -4.05
CA LEU A 16 -14.03 -28.39 -3.75
C LEU A 16 -14.26 -29.26 -5.01
N SER A 17 -13.98 -28.74 -6.22
CA SER A 17 -14.27 -29.45 -7.47
C SER A 17 -13.27 -30.55 -7.79
N GLU A 18 -12.10 -30.56 -7.13
CA GLU A 18 -11.23 -31.75 -7.09
C GLU A 18 -11.97 -32.97 -6.49
N GLU A 19 -12.94 -32.77 -5.59
CA GLU A 19 -13.77 -33.84 -5.01
C GLU A 19 -14.90 -34.29 -5.96
N LEU A 20 -15.40 -33.37 -6.79
CA LEU A 20 -16.42 -33.65 -7.81
C LEU A 20 -15.86 -34.42 -9.01
N GLU A 21 -14.61 -34.17 -9.41
CA GLU A 21 -13.94 -34.91 -10.49
C GLU A 21 -13.41 -36.27 -10.03
N THR A 22 -13.00 -36.42 -8.77
CA THR A 22 -12.45 -37.68 -8.24
C THR A 22 -13.49 -38.58 -7.57
N GLY A 23 -14.66 -38.04 -7.20
CA GLY A 23 -15.72 -38.77 -6.48
C GLY A 23 -15.38 -39.09 -5.03
N VAL A 24 -14.26 -38.59 -4.51
CA VAL A 24 -13.82 -38.77 -3.13
C VAL A 24 -14.14 -37.49 -2.37
N LYS A 25 -15.14 -37.55 -1.49
CA LYS A 25 -15.38 -36.49 -0.50
C LYS A 25 -14.13 -36.36 0.37
N SER A 26 -13.47 -35.22 0.34
CA SER A 26 -12.45 -34.91 1.33
C SER A 26 -13.19 -34.32 2.54
N ASN A 27 -13.38 -35.16 3.57
CA ASN A 27 -13.91 -34.70 4.85
C ASN A 27 -13.08 -33.54 5.43
N LYS A 28 -11.87 -33.31 4.93
CA LYS A 28 -10.95 -32.31 5.45
C LYS A 28 -11.44 -30.88 5.23
N ALA A 29 -12.09 -30.59 4.10
CA ALA A 29 -12.63 -29.25 3.86
C ALA A 29 -13.83 -28.96 4.79
N ASP A 30 -14.74 -29.93 4.93
CA ASP A 30 -15.88 -29.86 5.84
C ASP A 30 -15.43 -29.76 7.31
N GLU A 31 -14.49 -30.62 7.75
CA GLU A 31 -13.92 -30.58 9.10
C GLU A 31 -13.18 -29.26 9.39
N THR A 32 -12.49 -28.70 8.38
CA THR A 32 -11.82 -27.39 8.53
C THR A 32 -12.83 -26.26 8.63
N LEU A 33 -13.92 -26.32 7.86
CA LEU A 33 -14.98 -25.32 7.90
C LEU A 33 -15.75 -25.38 9.22
N GLU A 34 -16.12 -26.58 9.69
CA GLU A 34 -16.74 -26.78 11.00
C GLU A 34 -15.82 -26.25 12.12
N ALA A 35 -14.52 -26.57 12.08
CA ALA A 35 -13.57 -26.04 13.06
C ALA A 35 -13.38 -24.51 13.02
N ILE A 36 -13.64 -23.86 11.88
CA ILE A 36 -13.64 -22.40 11.75
C ILE A 36 -14.94 -21.81 12.29
N LEU A 37 -16.08 -22.46 12.03
CA LEU A 37 -17.40 -22.00 12.46
C LEU A 37 -17.66 -22.21 13.95
N ASP A 38 -17.04 -23.23 14.56
CA ASP A 38 -17.11 -23.49 16.01
C ASP A 38 -16.23 -22.54 16.85
N ASP A 39 -15.38 -21.73 16.20
CA ASP A 39 -14.57 -20.69 16.84
C ASP A 39 -15.16 -19.30 16.52
N ASP A 40 -15.74 -18.64 17.53
CA ASP A 40 -16.40 -17.34 17.40
C ASP A 40 -15.50 -16.29 16.70
N LYS A 41 -14.19 -16.28 16.97
CA LYS A 41 -13.29 -15.30 16.36
C LYS A 41 -13.01 -15.61 14.90
N LYS A 42 -12.80 -16.88 14.56
CA LYS A 42 -12.52 -17.28 13.19
C LYS A 42 -13.76 -17.14 12.29
N SER A 43 -14.93 -17.45 12.84
CA SER A 43 -16.20 -17.27 12.15
C SER A 43 -16.52 -15.79 11.89
N GLU A 44 -16.26 -14.90 12.85
CA GLU A 44 -16.38 -13.45 12.67
C GLU A 44 -15.44 -12.94 11.57
N VAL A 45 -14.16 -13.32 11.60
CA VAL A 45 -13.18 -12.96 10.57
C VAL A 45 -13.60 -13.44 9.19
N LEU A 46 -14.13 -14.66 9.07
CA LEU A 46 -14.64 -15.20 7.81
C LEU A 46 -15.85 -14.40 7.31
N PHE A 47 -16.80 -14.08 8.19
CA PHE A 47 -18.02 -13.35 7.85
C PHE A 47 -17.74 -11.92 7.38
N ASP A 48 -16.88 -11.20 8.09
CA ASP A 48 -16.48 -9.84 7.72
C ASP A 48 -15.80 -9.81 6.35
N SER A 49 -14.94 -10.79 6.10
CA SER A 49 -14.24 -10.93 4.83
C SER A 49 -15.21 -11.19 3.68
N TYR A 50 -16.19 -12.07 3.87
CA TYR A 50 -17.25 -12.30 2.89
C TYR A 50 -18.02 -11.02 2.56
N ARG A 51 -18.34 -10.23 3.59
CA ARG A 51 -19.01 -8.94 3.42
C ARG A 51 -18.16 -7.98 2.58
N SER A 52 -16.87 -7.85 2.89
CA SER A 52 -15.95 -7.01 2.11
C SER A 52 -15.79 -7.47 0.67
N VAL A 53 -15.75 -8.78 0.39
CA VAL A 53 -15.76 -9.30 -0.99
C VAL A 53 -17.03 -8.87 -1.75
N CYS A 54 -18.18 -8.82 -1.08
CA CYS A 54 -19.43 -8.40 -1.74
C CYS A 54 -19.44 -6.91 -2.13
N PHE A 55 -18.71 -6.08 -1.40
CA PHE A 55 -18.63 -4.63 -1.61
C PHE A 55 -17.40 -4.17 -2.38
N THR A 56 -16.43 -5.04 -2.64
CA THR A 56 -15.20 -4.65 -3.34
C THR A 56 -15.48 -4.06 -4.74
N LYS A 57 -14.82 -2.94 -5.05
CA LYS A 57 -14.86 -2.26 -6.36
C LYS A 57 -14.17 -3.11 -7.42
N SER A 58 -13.01 -3.68 -7.08
CA SER A 58 -12.25 -4.63 -7.89
C SER A 58 -13.10 -5.86 -8.26
N LYS A 59 -12.85 -6.45 -9.44
CA LYS A 59 -13.53 -7.68 -9.86
C LYS A 59 -12.70 -8.92 -9.59
N THR A 60 -11.39 -8.78 -9.53
CA THR A 60 -10.47 -9.92 -9.51
C THR A 60 -9.48 -9.84 -8.35
N LEU A 61 -8.68 -8.77 -8.26
CA LEU A 61 -7.59 -8.67 -7.28
C LEU A 61 -8.10 -8.45 -5.86
N GLY A 62 -9.04 -7.53 -5.66
CA GLY A 62 -9.65 -7.22 -4.36
C GLY A 62 -10.22 -8.47 -3.66
N PRO A 63 -11.12 -9.25 -4.29
CA PRO A 63 -11.60 -10.50 -3.73
C PRO A 63 -10.49 -11.49 -3.35
N LYS A 64 -9.49 -11.67 -4.23
CA LYS A 64 -8.36 -12.58 -3.98
C LYS A 64 -7.50 -12.11 -2.80
N ILE A 65 -7.18 -10.82 -2.73
CA ILE A 65 -6.41 -10.21 -1.63
C ILE A 65 -7.15 -10.39 -0.31
N ILE A 66 -8.46 -10.09 -0.29
CA ILE A 66 -9.31 -10.29 0.90
C ILE A 66 -9.24 -11.76 1.32
N GLY A 67 -9.55 -12.70 0.43
CA GLY A 67 -9.55 -14.13 0.75
C GLY A 67 -8.21 -14.65 1.27
N ILE A 68 -7.09 -14.23 0.67
CA ILE A 68 -5.75 -14.63 1.13
C ILE A 68 -5.47 -14.09 2.53
N LEU A 69 -5.71 -12.80 2.76
CA LEU A 69 -5.45 -12.17 4.06
C LEU A 69 -6.32 -12.76 5.16
N THR A 70 -7.59 -13.03 4.87
CA THR A 70 -8.52 -13.75 5.76
C THR A 70 -7.99 -15.13 6.12
N GLY A 71 -7.48 -15.88 5.13
CA GLY A 71 -6.88 -17.19 5.37
C GLY A 71 -5.70 -17.12 6.34
N TYR A 72 -4.83 -16.12 6.21
CA TYR A 72 -3.73 -15.89 7.15
C TYR A 72 -4.24 -15.57 8.57
N LEU A 73 -5.26 -14.73 8.70
CA LEU A 73 -5.82 -14.36 10.00
C LEU A 73 -6.49 -15.52 10.72
N ILE A 74 -7.25 -16.34 9.99
CA ILE A 74 -7.89 -17.55 10.52
C ILE A 74 -6.83 -18.57 10.96
N ALA A 75 -5.78 -18.76 10.15
CA ALA A 75 -4.66 -19.64 10.49
C ALA A 75 -3.93 -19.18 11.76
N ASP A 76 -3.77 -17.87 11.93
CA ASP A 76 -3.19 -17.25 13.12
C ASP A 76 -4.15 -17.21 14.33
N GLY A 77 -5.45 -17.51 14.14
CA GLY A 77 -6.47 -17.44 15.19
C GLY A 77 -6.70 -16.03 15.75
N ARG A 78 -6.56 -14.99 14.91
CA ARG A 78 -6.67 -13.58 15.33
C ARG A 78 -7.43 -12.74 14.30
N SER A 79 -7.95 -11.60 14.75
CA SER A 79 -8.55 -10.59 13.87
C SER A 79 -7.50 -9.68 13.23
N ALA A 80 -7.91 -8.97 12.18
CA ALA A 80 -7.08 -7.97 11.52
C ALA A 80 -6.71 -6.84 12.49
N GLN A 81 -5.48 -6.33 12.38
CA GLN A 81 -5.04 -5.18 13.18
C GLN A 81 -4.25 -4.19 12.33
N GLY A 82 -4.40 -2.89 12.63
CA GLY A 82 -3.56 -1.82 12.09
C GLY A 82 -3.45 -1.84 10.57
N ASP A 83 -2.27 -2.21 10.06
CA ASP A 83 -2.00 -2.27 8.63
C ASP A 83 -2.89 -3.26 7.86
N GLU A 84 -3.32 -4.35 8.50
CA GLU A 84 -4.20 -5.34 7.84
C GLU A 84 -5.59 -4.78 7.57
N GLU A 85 -6.12 -3.96 8.47
CA GLU A 85 -7.38 -3.25 8.22
C GLU A 85 -7.26 -2.27 7.05
N LYS A 86 -6.12 -1.57 6.94
CA LYS A 86 -5.84 -0.70 5.79
C LYS A 86 -5.78 -1.49 4.49
N VAL A 87 -5.16 -2.68 4.51
CA VAL A 87 -5.12 -3.60 3.37
C VAL A 87 -6.53 -4.04 2.97
N PHE A 88 -7.39 -4.43 3.92
CA PHE A 88 -8.78 -4.78 3.63
C PHE A 88 -9.55 -3.60 3.02
N ARG A 89 -9.46 -2.41 3.62
CA ARG A 89 -10.11 -1.20 3.09
C ARG A 89 -9.62 -0.87 1.68
N ALA A 90 -8.33 -1.03 1.42
CA ALA A 90 -7.76 -0.81 0.09
C ALA A 90 -8.25 -1.84 -0.93
N ALA A 91 -8.26 -3.13 -0.57
CA ALA A 91 -8.77 -4.19 -1.42
C ALA A 91 -10.28 -4.06 -1.71
N GLU A 92 -11.05 -3.47 -0.80
CA GLU A 92 -12.46 -3.16 -1.00
C GLU A 92 -12.66 -1.92 -1.88
N THR A 93 -11.85 -0.87 -1.68
CA THR A 93 -12.09 0.44 -2.31
C THR A 93 -11.46 0.58 -3.69
N LEU A 94 -10.27 0.02 -3.90
CA LEU A 94 -9.51 0.18 -5.13
C LEU A 94 -9.99 -0.79 -6.21
N SER A 95 -9.98 -0.34 -7.46
CA SER A 95 -10.20 -1.17 -8.64
C SER A 95 -8.94 -1.97 -9.01
N ASP A 96 -9.09 -2.96 -9.90
CA ASP A 96 -7.96 -3.76 -10.37
C ASP A 96 -6.84 -2.89 -10.99
N ILE A 97 -7.22 -1.84 -11.74
CA ILE A 97 -6.27 -0.93 -12.39
C ILE A 97 -5.50 -0.14 -11.33
N GLU A 98 -6.22 0.47 -10.37
CA GLU A 98 -5.61 1.26 -9.29
C GLU A 98 -4.67 0.40 -8.42
N LEU A 99 -5.03 -0.85 -8.12
CA LEU A 99 -4.17 -1.79 -7.38
C LEU A 99 -2.88 -2.10 -8.17
N ILE A 100 -2.99 -2.33 -9.47
CA ILE A 100 -1.84 -2.63 -10.33
C ILE A 100 -0.91 -1.40 -10.44
N GLU A 101 -1.46 -0.21 -10.62
CA GLU A 101 -0.70 1.04 -10.72
C GLU A 101 0.04 1.34 -9.41
N LEU A 102 -0.65 1.24 -8.26
CA LEU A 102 -0.05 1.34 -6.94
C LEU A 102 1.13 0.37 -6.78
N SER A 103 0.92 -0.91 -7.13
CA SER A 103 1.97 -1.94 -7.04
C SER A 103 3.17 -1.62 -7.92
N LYS A 104 2.94 -1.15 -9.16
CA LYS A 104 4.03 -0.76 -10.07
C LYS A 104 4.85 0.39 -9.52
N GLU A 105 4.20 1.45 -9.04
CA GLU A 105 4.89 2.62 -8.54
C GLU A 105 5.62 2.30 -7.23
N PHE A 106 5.01 1.52 -6.33
CA PHE A 106 5.68 1.00 -5.13
C PHE A 106 6.96 0.23 -5.48
N LYS A 107 6.90 -0.73 -6.42
CA LYS A 107 8.08 -1.51 -6.84
C LYS A 107 9.19 -0.63 -7.43
N LYS A 108 8.82 0.39 -8.20
CA LYS A 108 9.78 1.34 -8.78
C LYS A 108 10.52 2.09 -7.67
N TRP A 109 9.82 2.56 -6.64
CA TRP A 109 10.45 3.22 -5.49
C TRP A 109 11.19 2.27 -4.57
N ALA A 110 10.69 1.05 -4.38
CA ALA A 110 11.38 -0.01 -3.65
C ALA A 110 12.75 -0.30 -4.27
N LYS A 111 12.81 -0.49 -5.59
CA LYS A 111 14.08 -0.68 -6.32
C LYS A 111 15.05 0.49 -6.18
N LYS A 112 14.53 1.73 -6.21
CA LYS A 112 15.35 2.92 -5.96
C LYS A 112 15.87 2.95 -4.52
N ALA A 113 15.05 2.56 -3.55
CA ALA A 113 15.44 2.46 -2.15
C ALA A 113 16.49 1.38 -1.91
N ASP A 114 16.40 0.25 -2.61
CA ASP A 114 17.39 -0.84 -2.54
C ASP A 114 18.75 -0.45 -3.15
N THR A 115 18.75 0.44 -4.13
CA THR A 115 19.95 0.85 -4.88
C THR A 115 20.50 2.22 -4.46
N SER A 116 19.86 2.86 -3.49
CA SER A 116 20.24 4.18 -2.97
C SER A 116 21.67 4.19 -2.43
N LYS A 117 22.43 5.21 -2.81
CA LYS A 117 23.78 5.46 -2.28
C LYS A 117 23.80 6.66 -1.32
N ASP A 118 22.88 7.59 -1.48
CA ASP A 118 22.75 8.78 -0.62
C ASP A 118 21.40 8.81 0.10
N LYS A 119 21.45 8.49 1.40
CA LYS A 119 20.28 8.46 2.28
C LYS A 119 19.56 9.80 2.45
N LYS A 120 20.18 10.92 2.05
CA LYS A 120 19.56 12.25 2.18
C LYS A 120 18.81 12.69 0.92
N LYS A 121 19.14 12.14 -0.24
CA LYS A 121 18.61 12.59 -1.53
C LYS A 121 17.77 11.55 -2.25
N ASP A 122 18.00 10.29 -1.93
CA ASP A 122 17.32 9.18 -2.57
C ASP A 122 16.19 8.62 -1.70
N ALA A 123 15.29 7.88 -2.33
CA ALA A 123 14.34 7.04 -1.62
C ALA A 123 15.07 6.05 -0.71
N GLN A 124 14.51 5.74 0.45
CA GLN A 124 15.11 4.82 1.40
C GLN A 124 14.06 4.02 2.17
N TRP A 125 14.44 2.81 2.57
CA TRP A 125 13.67 2.02 3.51
C TRP A 125 13.83 2.56 4.93
N VAL A 126 12.72 2.81 5.60
CA VAL A 126 12.65 3.11 7.03
C VAL A 126 11.69 2.09 7.65
N GLY A 127 12.26 1.02 8.21
CA GLY A 127 11.47 -0.15 8.62
C GLY A 127 10.81 -0.81 7.41
N ASN A 128 9.48 -0.88 7.42
CA ASN A 128 8.68 -1.40 6.29
C ASN A 128 8.10 -0.30 5.38
N SER A 129 8.46 0.96 5.63
CA SER A 129 8.02 2.10 4.83
C SER A 129 9.12 2.52 3.84
N ILE A 130 8.72 3.11 2.71
CA ILE A 130 9.64 3.78 1.79
C ILE A 130 9.44 5.28 1.97
N VAL A 131 10.51 5.99 2.38
CA VAL A 131 10.51 7.45 2.52
C VAL A 131 11.26 8.05 1.34
N ILE A 132 10.63 9.01 0.67
CA ILE A 132 11.11 9.65 -0.55
C ILE A 132 11.22 11.16 -0.28
N PRO A 133 12.45 11.72 -0.28
CA PRO A 133 12.63 13.17 -0.34
C PRO A 133 12.04 13.69 -1.65
N TRP A 134 11.07 14.60 -1.56
CA TRP A 134 10.32 15.05 -2.74
C TRP A 134 10.77 16.43 -3.22
N HIS A 135 10.76 17.40 -2.31
CA HIS A 135 11.16 18.78 -2.61
C HIS A 135 11.82 19.41 -1.39
N GLU A 136 12.81 20.27 -1.62
CA GLU A 136 13.46 21.06 -0.58
C GLU A 136 13.57 22.52 -1.03
N GLU A 137 13.03 23.43 -0.22
CA GLU A 137 13.17 24.87 -0.41
C GLU A 137 13.97 25.46 0.74
N VAL A 138 14.93 26.33 0.40
CA VAL A 138 15.81 26.97 1.37
C VAL A 138 15.60 28.48 1.30
N ARG A 139 15.37 29.09 2.47
CA ARG A 139 15.24 30.51 2.64
C ARG A 139 16.38 31.03 3.49
N ASP A 140 17.14 31.96 2.93
CA ASP A 140 18.21 32.60 3.65
C ASP A 140 17.75 33.96 4.22
N SER A 141 17.93 34.17 5.52
CA SER A 141 17.64 35.46 6.12
C SER A 141 18.61 36.55 5.67
N ALA A 142 19.85 36.28 5.29
CA ALA A 142 20.79 37.33 4.87
C ALA A 142 20.49 37.88 3.46
N TRP A 143 19.62 37.21 2.69
CA TRP A 143 19.32 37.59 1.30
C TRP A 143 17.90 38.21 1.17
N PRO A 144 17.77 39.48 0.74
CA PRO A 144 16.46 40.14 0.64
C PRO A 144 15.50 39.45 -0.35
N HIS A 145 16.02 38.95 -1.48
CA HIS A 145 15.19 38.31 -2.50
C HIS A 145 14.60 36.97 -2.05
N SER A 146 15.24 36.24 -1.14
CA SER A 146 14.64 35.04 -0.51
C SER A 146 13.61 35.39 0.55
N ARG A 147 13.59 36.63 1.06
CA ARG A 147 12.55 37.09 1.99
C ARG A 147 11.24 37.45 1.29
N GLU A 148 11.26 37.80 0.02
CA GLU A 148 10.06 38.21 -0.72
C GLU A 148 9.38 37.07 -1.48
N ALA A 149 10.06 35.93 -1.66
CA ALA A 149 9.48 34.75 -2.29
C ALA A 149 8.42 34.09 -1.39
N GLU A 150 7.23 33.86 -1.94
CA GLU A 150 6.22 32.99 -1.32
C GLU A 150 6.71 31.54 -1.34
N ILE A 151 6.65 30.85 -0.19
CA ILE A 151 6.97 29.43 -0.06
C ILE A 151 5.64 28.70 0.08
N ASP A 152 5.37 27.79 -0.85
CA ASP A 152 4.20 26.95 -0.77
C ASP A 152 4.45 25.81 0.23
N VAL A 153 3.76 25.89 1.36
CA VAL A 153 3.75 24.86 2.41
C VAL A 153 2.45 24.05 2.40
N SER A 154 1.69 24.11 1.30
CA SER A 154 0.48 23.33 1.13
C SER A 154 0.78 21.82 1.13
N PRO A 155 -0.14 20.98 1.61
CA PRO A 155 0.01 19.54 1.53
C PRO A 155 0.29 19.08 0.09
N LEU A 156 1.14 18.06 -0.06
CA LEU A 156 1.46 17.50 -1.37
C LEU A 156 0.18 17.01 -2.07
N ASN A 157 -0.06 17.50 -3.28
CA ASN A 157 -1.14 16.97 -4.11
C ASN A 157 -0.66 15.67 -4.79
N PHE A 158 -1.08 14.53 -4.24
CA PHE A 158 -0.69 13.21 -4.74
C PHE A 158 -1.12 12.93 -6.19
N GLU A 159 -2.23 13.53 -6.64
CA GLU A 159 -2.67 13.41 -8.03
C GLU A 159 -1.71 14.14 -8.98
N GLU A 160 -1.19 15.30 -8.58
CA GLU A 160 -0.17 16.02 -9.37
C GLU A 160 1.18 15.30 -9.35
N VAL A 161 1.54 14.72 -8.21
CA VAL A 161 2.81 14.01 -8.01
C VAL A 161 2.90 12.74 -8.87
N PHE A 162 1.85 11.91 -8.85
CA PHE A 162 1.86 10.63 -9.56
C PHE A 162 1.08 10.65 -10.88
N GLY A 163 0.34 11.72 -11.17
CA GLY A 163 -0.45 11.89 -12.40
C GLY A 163 -1.70 11.01 -12.47
N GLU A 164 -2.01 10.25 -11.41
CA GLU A 164 -2.98 9.15 -11.46
C GLU A 164 -3.91 9.16 -10.23
N TYR A 165 -5.21 8.91 -10.47
CA TYR A 165 -6.28 8.98 -9.47
C TYR A 165 -6.13 7.98 -8.30
N TRP A 166 -5.39 6.90 -8.50
CA TRP A 166 -5.12 5.92 -7.44
C TRP A 166 -4.36 6.54 -6.27
N ALA A 167 -3.53 7.56 -6.50
CA ALA A 167 -2.66 8.11 -5.48
C ALA A 167 -3.44 8.85 -4.37
N ALA A 168 -4.42 9.67 -4.73
CA ALA A 168 -5.33 10.29 -3.76
C ALA A 168 -6.19 9.26 -3.01
N HIS A 169 -6.52 8.14 -3.64
CA HIS A 169 -7.23 7.05 -2.95
C HIS A 169 -6.32 6.35 -1.97
N ALA A 170 -5.10 6.03 -2.38
CA ALA A 170 -4.09 5.41 -1.54
C ALA A 170 -3.72 6.29 -0.33
N GLU A 171 -3.64 7.61 -0.51
CA GLU A 171 -3.46 8.57 0.60
C GLU A 171 -4.63 8.51 1.59
N ARG A 172 -5.88 8.61 1.11
CA ARG A 172 -7.06 8.55 1.98
C ARG A 172 -7.20 7.21 2.71
N LEU A 173 -6.66 6.14 2.14
CA LEU A 173 -6.61 4.81 2.74
C LEU A 173 -5.43 4.64 3.72
N GLY A 174 -4.56 5.65 3.85
CA GLY A 174 -3.39 5.63 4.73
C GLY A 174 -2.29 4.69 4.24
N LEU A 175 -2.21 4.45 2.93
CA LEU A 175 -1.13 3.73 2.25
C LEU A 175 -0.01 4.68 1.81
N LEU A 176 -0.36 5.95 1.59
CA LEU A 176 0.55 7.04 1.30
C LEU A 176 0.40 8.14 2.35
N SER A 177 1.49 8.83 2.66
CA SER A 177 1.45 10.05 3.47
C SER A 177 2.46 11.08 2.97
N GLY A 178 2.06 12.35 3.03
CA GLY A 178 2.90 13.49 2.73
C GLY A 178 3.23 14.23 4.01
N ARG A 179 4.49 14.61 4.20
CA ARG A 179 4.91 15.41 5.35
C ARG A 179 5.80 16.55 4.89
N ILE A 180 5.56 17.74 5.43
CA ILE A 180 6.46 18.88 5.30
C ILE A 180 7.12 19.09 6.66
N THR A 181 8.44 19.27 6.63
CA THR A 181 9.25 19.58 7.81
C THR A 181 9.93 20.91 7.62
N GLN A 182 9.95 21.72 8.67
CA GLN A 182 10.69 22.96 8.72
C GLN A 182 11.84 22.80 9.71
N ARG A 183 13.05 23.18 9.31
CA ARG A 183 14.22 23.28 10.19
C ARG A 183 14.96 24.59 9.96
N GLN A 184 15.70 25.02 10.96
CA GLN A 184 16.51 26.25 10.90
C GLN A 184 17.96 25.91 11.22
N GLU A 185 18.89 26.45 10.42
CA GLU A 185 20.33 26.33 10.61
C GLU A 185 20.92 27.74 10.68
N GLU A 186 21.44 28.10 11.85
CA GLU A 186 22.15 29.37 12.06
C GLU A 186 23.57 29.27 11.51
N TYR A 187 24.03 30.30 10.83
CA TYR A 187 25.41 30.44 10.39
C TYR A 187 25.94 31.83 10.71
N LYS A 188 27.26 31.91 10.85
CA LYS A 188 27.96 33.17 11.12
C LYS A 188 28.58 33.73 9.87
N GLU A 189 28.81 35.04 9.88
CA GLU A 189 29.68 35.73 8.93
C GLU A 189 30.99 34.94 8.78
N ASP A 190 31.35 34.68 7.52
CA ASP A 190 32.53 33.92 7.15
C ASP A 190 33.05 34.45 5.83
N SER A 191 34.03 35.35 5.93
CA SER A 191 34.63 36.01 4.77
C SER A 191 35.37 35.03 3.84
N GLU A 192 35.81 33.87 4.34
CA GLU A 192 36.44 32.82 3.50
C GLU A 192 35.41 32.08 2.64
N ARG A 193 34.15 32.04 3.10
CA ARG A 193 33.02 31.43 2.39
C ARG A 193 32.12 32.43 1.67
N HIS A 194 32.53 33.71 1.60
CA HIS A 194 31.77 34.82 1.03
C HIS A 194 30.40 35.04 1.69
N ILE A 195 30.35 34.90 3.01
CA ILE A 195 29.17 35.18 3.82
C ILE A 195 29.41 36.51 4.54
N ASP A 196 28.72 37.56 4.12
CA ASP A 196 28.97 38.95 4.55
C ASP A 196 28.25 39.33 5.86
N GLU A 197 27.24 38.56 6.28
CA GLU A 197 26.47 38.81 7.51
C GLU A 197 26.06 37.48 8.17
N ASP A 198 25.83 37.51 9.49
CA ASP A 198 25.18 36.41 10.21
C ASP A 198 23.78 36.15 9.63
N GLY A 199 23.37 34.88 9.58
CA GLY A 199 22.08 34.52 9.01
C GLY A 199 21.52 33.20 9.50
N VAL A 200 20.28 32.95 9.08
CA VAL A 200 19.52 31.74 9.39
C VAL A 200 18.98 31.19 8.08
N LEU A 201 19.38 29.95 7.77
CA LEU A 201 18.75 29.16 6.72
C LEU A 201 17.49 28.50 7.29
N THR A 202 16.32 28.86 6.77
CA THR A 202 15.09 28.12 7.01
C THR A 202 14.88 27.14 5.86
N ILE A 203 14.86 25.85 6.15
CA ILE A 203 14.74 24.78 5.15
C ILE A 203 13.37 24.11 5.31
N TYR A 204 12.59 24.10 4.24
CA TYR A 204 11.33 23.39 4.11
C TYR A 204 11.55 22.13 3.26
N ALA A 205 11.39 20.95 3.84
CA ALA A 205 11.57 19.69 3.14
C ALA A 205 10.26 18.90 3.13
N SER A 206 9.78 18.57 1.93
CA SER A 206 8.63 17.68 1.74
C SER A 206 9.12 16.25 1.51
N THR A 207 8.45 15.32 2.17
CA THR A 207 8.72 13.89 2.11
C THR A 207 7.45 13.13 1.82
N LEU A 208 7.54 12.17 0.92
CA LEU A 208 6.48 11.25 0.58
C LEU A 208 6.79 9.88 1.17
N THR A 209 5.82 9.24 1.80
CA THR A 209 6.01 7.94 2.43
C THR A 209 5.01 6.92 1.90
N PHE A 210 5.51 5.78 1.42
CA PHE A 210 4.71 4.57 1.30
C PHE A 210 4.69 3.87 2.65
N GLU A 211 3.50 3.78 3.25
CA GLU A 211 3.31 3.21 4.59
C GLU A 211 3.46 1.68 4.60
N PRO A 212 3.67 1.04 5.75
CA PRO A 212 3.92 -0.41 5.82
C PRO A 212 2.78 -1.26 5.24
N ALA A 213 1.54 -0.81 5.42
CA ALA A 213 0.36 -1.42 4.79
C ALA A 213 0.46 -1.49 3.25
N CYS A 214 1.11 -0.52 2.62
CA CYS A 214 1.31 -0.52 1.17
C CYS A 214 2.23 -1.67 0.73
N LYS A 215 3.30 -1.94 1.48
CA LYS A 215 4.19 -3.07 1.21
C LYS A 215 3.41 -4.39 1.27
N LYS A 216 2.67 -4.63 2.35
CA LYS A 216 1.88 -5.85 2.53
C LYS A 216 0.82 -6.01 1.44
N LEU A 217 0.13 -4.93 1.06
CA LEU A 217 -0.82 -4.94 -0.04
C LEU A 217 -0.13 -5.31 -1.36
N CYS A 218 1.04 -4.74 -1.66
CA CYS A 218 1.77 -5.02 -2.89
C CYS A 218 2.26 -6.47 -2.97
N GLU A 219 2.73 -7.04 -1.87
CA GLU A 219 3.11 -8.47 -1.78
C GLU A 219 1.90 -9.39 -2.06
N LEU A 220 0.71 -9.03 -1.57
CA LEU A 220 -0.52 -9.78 -1.85
C LEU A 220 -0.97 -9.62 -3.32
N ILE A 221 -0.83 -8.43 -3.90
CA ILE A 221 -1.12 -8.19 -5.32
C ILE A 221 -0.20 -9.05 -6.19
N GLU A 222 1.10 -9.10 -5.88
CA GLU A 222 2.08 -9.94 -6.60
C GLU A 222 1.68 -11.40 -6.60
N ARG A 223 1.38 -11.95 -5.42
CA ARG A 223 0.92 -13.34 -5.27
C ARG A 223 -0.35 -13.62 -6.09
N CYS A 224 -1.28 -12.67 -6.15
CA CYS A 224 -2.50 -12.79 -6.94
C CYS A 224 -2.24 -12.75 -8.46
N LEU A 225 -1.20 -12.05 -8.91
CA LEU A 225 -0.84 -11.95 -10.32
C LEU A 225 -0.06 -13.19 -10.81
N GLU A 226 0.85 -13.73 -10.00
CA GLU A 226 1.59 -14.95 -10.34
C GLU A 226 0.66 -16.14 -10.61
N THR A 227 -0.36 -16.32 -9.76
CA THR A 227 -1.38 -17.36 -9.94
C THR A 227 -2.22 -17.21 -11.21
N LEU A 228 -2.42 -15.97 -11.72
CA LEU A 228 -3.17 -15.73 -12.96
C LEU A 228 -2.36 -16.09 -14.22
N ASP A 229 -1.04 -16.02 -14.17
CA ASP A 229 -0.19 -16.38 -15.30
C ASP A 229 -0.01 -17.91 -15.40
N ASP A 230 -0.03 -18.62 -14.28
CA ASP A 230 -0.05 -20.09 -14.23
C ASP A 230 -1.37 -20.65 -14.81
N GLU A 231 -2.53 -20.08 -14.45
CA GLU A 231 -3.85 -20.50 -14.96
C GLU A 231 -3.99 -20.32 -16.49
N LYS A 232 -3.36 -19.29 -17.07
CA LYS A 232 -3.34 -19.07 -18.54
C LYS A 232 -2.45 -20.06 -19.28
N THR A 233 -1.45 -20.60 -18.60
CA THR A 233 -0.50 -21.57 -19.17
C THR A 233 -1.14 -22.96 -19.20
N ILE A 234 -1.89 -23.33 -18.16
CA ILE A 234 -2.61 -24.61 -18.06
C ILE A 234 -3.73 -24.71 -19.11
N LYS A 235 -4.48 -23.63 -19.36
CA LYS A 235 -5.57 -23.60 -20.37
C LYS A 235 -5.12 -23.63 -21.84
N LYS A 236 -3.82 -23.65 -22.12
CA LYS A 236 -3.23 -23.74 -23.47
C LYS A 236 -2.68 -25.14 -23.82
N THR A 237 -2.78 -26.09 -22.90
CA THR A 237 -2.41 -27.51 -23.08
C THR A 237 -3.65 -28.36 -23.22
#